data_AF-A0AAJ3YDP3-F1
#
_entry.id   AF-A0AAJ3YDP3-F1
#
_cell.length_a   1.000
_cell.length_b   1.000
_cell.length_c   1.000
_cell.angle_alpha   90.00
_cell.angle_beta   90.00
_cell.angle_gamma   90.00
#
_symmetry.space_group_name_H-M   'P 1'
#
loop_
_entity.id
_entity.type
_entity.pdbx_description
1 polymer ?
#
loop_
_entity_poly.entity_id
_entity_poly.type
_entity_poly.pdbx_seq_one_letter_code
_entity_poly.pdbx_strand_id
1 'polypeptide(L)' 'MFRTLNEAREITERWLMEYNSERPHKSLNNLTPEEFPLMAENPEVSKSA' A
#
# COMPACT_ATOMS: atom_id res chain seq x y z
N MET A 1 6.29 -20.96 11.81
CA MET A 1 5.57 -21.94 10.96
C MET A 1 4.08 -21.68 11.12
N PHE A 2 3.29 -21.57 10.04
CA PHE A 2 1.84 -21.47 10.14
C PHE A 2 1.24 -22.82 10.52
N ARG A 3 0.15 -22.83 11.28
CA ARG A 3 -0.56 -24.02 11.76
C ARG A 3 -1.51 -24.57 10.70
N THR A 4 -2.04 -23.73 9.82
CA THR A 4 -2.93 -24.14 8.72
C THR A 4 -2.72 -23.29 7.47
N LEU A 5 -3.22 -23.76 6.32
CA LEU A 5 -3.28 -22.97 5.09
C LEU A 5 -4.22 -21.76 5.21
N ASN A 6 -5.28 -21.86 6.03
CA ASN A 6 -6.19 -20.74 6.24
C ASN A 6 -5.51 -19.61 7.01
N GLU A 7 -4.75 -19.94 8.07
CA GLU A 7 -3.97 -18.95 8.81
C GLU A 7 -2.97 -18.22 7.89
N ALA A 8 -2.25 -18.96 7.04
CA ALA A 8 -1.34 -18.37 6.08
C ALA A 8 -2.06 -17.42 5.10
N ARG A 9 -3.26 -17.80 4.65
CA ARG A 9 -4.07 -16.97 3.75
C ARG A 9 -4.55 -15.69 4.43
N GLU A 10 -5.13 -15.80 5.61
CA GLU A 10 -5.63 -14.65 6.39
C GLU A 10 -4.52 -13.64 6.71
N ILE A 11 -3.34 -14.13 7.07
CA ILE A 11 -2.18 -13.26 7.32
C ILE A 11 -1.72 -12.57 6.03
N THR A 12 -1.67 -13.31 4.92
CA THR A 12 -1.26 -12.77 3.63
C THR A 12 -2.24 -11.74 3.11
N GLU A 13 -3.55 -12.00 3.19
CA GLU A 13 -4.61 -11.07 2.77
C GLU A 13 -4.57 -9.77 3.58
N ARG A 14 -4.42 -9.89 4.90
CA ARG A 14 -4.26 -8.72 5.78
C ARG A 14 -3.02 -7.91 5.41
N TRP A 15 -1.89 -8.58 5.20
CA TRP A 15 -0.65 -7.90 4.82
C TRP A 15 -0.75 -7.22 3.46
N LEU A 16 -1.42 -7.84 2.48
CA LEU A 16 -1.67 -7.24 1.16
C LEU A 16 -2.52 -5.97 1.27
N MET A 17 -3.56 -6.00 2.08
CA MET A 17 -4.41 -4.82 2.33
C MET A 17 -3.59 -3.69 2.98
N GLU A 18 -2.86 -3.99 4.06
CA GLU A 18 -2.02 -3.00 4.73
C GLU A 18 -0.95 -2.41 3.77
N TYR A 19 -0.30 -3.26 2.97
CA TYR A 19 0.72 -2.83 2.02
C TYR A 19 0.15 -1.93 0.92
N ASN A 20 -0.98 -2.32 0.32
CA ASN A 20 -1.54 -1.60 -0.81
C ASN A 20 -2.26 -0.30 -0.41
N SER A 21 -2.89 -0.28 0.77
CA SER A 21 -3.84 0.78 1.14
C SER A 21 -3.43 1.62 2.35
N GLU A 22 -2.53 1.13 3.22
CA GLU A 22 -2.24 1.83 4.50
C GLU A 22 -0.77 2.26 4.64
N ARG A 23 0.17 1.52 4.05
CA ARG A 23 1.60 1.76 4.25
C ARG A 23 2.15 2.77 3.23
N PRO A 24 2.70 3.91 3.68
CA PRO A 24 3.36 4.85 2.78
C PRO A 24 4.74 4.33 2.36
N HIS A 25 5.06 4.46 1.07
CA HIS A 25 6.30 3.98 0.49
C HIS A 25 7.20 5.14 0.08
N LYS A 26 8.43 5.21 0.62
CA LYS A 26 9.38 6.28 0.29
C LYS A 26 9.69 6.39 -1.21
N SER A 27 9.73 5.26 -1.92
CA SER A 27 9.92 5.22 -3.37
C SER A 27 8.73 5.78 -4.16
N LEU A 28 7.55 5.86 -3.54
CA LEU A 28 6.33 6.44 -4.08
C LEU A 28 6.06 7.83 -3.46
N ASN A 29 7.09 8.57 -3.04
CA ASN A 29 6.95 9.85 -2.33
C ASN A 29 6.10 9.76 -1.05
N ASN A 30 6.25 8.68 -0.29
CA ASN A 30 5.44 8.37 0.90
C ASN A 30 3.94 8.18 0.61
N LEU A 31 3.55 7.86 -0.62
CA LEU A 31 2.19 7.42 -0.95
C LEU A 31 2.05 5.91 -0.78
N THR A 32 0.81 5.46 -0.58
CA THR A 32 0.47 4.04 -0.74
C THR A 32 0.44 3.67 -2.23
N PRO A 33 0.56 2.37 -2.57
CA PRO A 33 0.42 1.91 -3.94
C PRO A 33 -0.90 2.31 -4.59
N GLU A 34 -2.00 2.34 -3.84
CA GLU A 34 -3.32 2.76 -4.35
C GLU A 34 -3.42 4.28 -4.58
N GLU A 35 -2.72 5.08 -3.77
CA GLU A 35 -2.69 6.55 -3.92
C GLU A 35 -1.80 7.02 -5.08
N PHE A 36 -0.75 6.27 -5.39
CA PHE A 36 0.26 6.69 -6.36
C PHE A 36 -0.29 6.98 -7.78
N PRO A 37 -1.16 6.12 -8.37
CA PRO A 37 -1.77 6.42 -9.66
C PRO A 37 -2.68 7.65 -9.64
N LEU A 38 -3.43 7.86 -8.56
CA LEU A 38 -4.34 9.01 -8.40
C LEU A 38 -3.58 10.34 -8.39
N MET A 39 -2.37 10.33 -7.85
CA MET A 39 -1.46 11.48 -7.84
C MET A 39 -0.93 11.81 -9.24
N ALA A 40 -0.65 10.80 -10.06
CA ALA A 40 -0.14 11.00 -11.42
C ALA A 40 -1.18 11.65 -12.34
N GLU A 41 -2.47 11.45 -12.04
CA GLU A 41 -3.59 12.06 -12.77
C GLU A 41 -3.86 13.52 -12.36
N ASN A 42 -3.31 13.98 -11.22
CA ASN A 42 -3.53 15.34 -10.71
C ASN A 42 -2.23 15.98 -10.16
N PRO A 43 -1.41 16.62 -11.01
CA PRO A 43 -0.05 17.04 -10.68
C PRO A 43 0.07 18.17 -9.64
N GLU A 44 -1.03 18.77 -9.19
CA GLU A 44 -1.03 19.92 -8.26
C GLU A 44 -0.63 19.57 -6.82
N VAL A 45 -0.76 18.31 -6.40
CA VAL A 45 -0.44 17.89 -5.02
C VAL A 45 1.07 17.72 -4.81
N SER A 46 1.88 17.72 -5.89
CA SER A 46 3.34 17.47 -5.83
C SER A 46 4.16 18.69 -5.37
N LYS A 47 3.55 19.85 -5.14
CA LYS A 47 4.27 21.12 -4.84
C LYS A 47 4.40 21.50 -3.36
N SER A 48 3.98 20.66 -2.42
CA SER A 48 3.87 21.07 -0.99
C SER A 48 4.70 20.24 -0.01
N ALA A 49 5.79 19.60 -0.46
CA ALA A 49 6.74 18.89 0.42
C ALA A 49 8.10 19.58 0.45
#